data_AF-A0A3B9KMH7-F1
#
_entry.id   AF-A0A3B9KMH7-F1
#
_cell.length_a   1.000
_cell.length_b   1.000
_cell.length_c   1.000
_cell.angle_alpha   90.00
_cell.angle_beta   90.00
_cell.angle_gamma   90.00
#
_symmetry.space_group_name_H-M   'P 1'
#
loop_
_entity.id
_entity.type
_entity.pdbx_description
1 polymer ?
#
loop_
_entity_poly.entity_id
_entity_poly.type
_entity_poly.pdbx_seq_one_letter_code
_entity_poly.pdbx_strand_id
1 'polypeptide(L)' 'METQQFRDIRPSPIAGTWYPGEPSELRQLIESFLQAAKTPPFQGEILGVIVPHAGLIYSGLTAAHAFKALIG' A
#
# COMPACT_ATOMS: atom_id res chain seq x y z
N MET A 1 4.36 -30.31 -1.18
CA MET A 1 3.67 -29.07 -1.59
C MET A 1 4.09 -28.78 -3.01
N GLU A 2 3.20 -28.94 -3.97
CA GLU A 2 3.48 -28.58 -5.36
C GLU A 2 3.55 -27.06 -5.48
N THR A 3 4.68 -26.54 -5.93
CA THR A 3 4.84 -25.13 -6.28
C THR A 3 4.02 -24.85 -7.53
N GLN A 4 2.95 -24.07 -7.37
CA GLN A 4 2.16 -23.58 -8.50
C GLN A 4 3.06 -22.73 -9.39
N GLN A 5 3.37 -23.23 -10.60
CA GLN A 5 4.22 -22.52 -11.55
C GLN A 5 3.40 -21.43 -12.24
N PHE A 6 3.50 -20.20 -11.75
CA PHE A 6 2.92 -19.03 -12.41
C PHE A 6 3.63 -18.82 -13.75
N ARG A 7 2.94 -19.12 -14.85
CA ARG A 7 3.52 -19.08 -16.21
C ARG A 7 3.65 -17.66 -16.78
N ASP A 8 3.04 -16.67 -16.14
CA ASP A 8 3.03 -15.27 -16.58
C ASP A 8 3.17 -14.33 -15.36
N ILE A 9 4.40 -14.23 -14.84
CA ILE A 9 4.73 -13.33 -13.74
C ILE A 9 5.04 -11.95 -14.33
N ARG A 10 4.28 -10.92 -13.90
CA ARG A 10 4.56 -9.52 -14.24
C ARG A 10 5.36 -8.86 -13.12
N PRO A 11 6.70 -8.74 -13.22
CA PRO A 11 7.48 -8.00 -12.24
C PRO A 11 7.06 -6.53 -12.21
N SER A 12 7.25 -5.88 -11.07
CA SER A 12 7.01 -4.44 -10.97
C SER A 12 8.05 -3.66 -11.78
N PRO A 13 7.64 -2.83 -12.75
CA PRO A 13 8.56 -2.00 -13.51
C PRO A 13 9.03 -0.75 -12.74
N ILE A 14 8.48 -0.47 -11.56
CA ILE A 14 8.72 0.76 -10.78
C ILE A 14 9.24 0.51 -9.36
N ALA A 15 9.48 -0.76 -9.00
CA ALA A 15 10.17 -1.10 -7.75
C ALA A 15 11.61 -0.55 -7.79
N GLY A 16 12.06 0.03 -6.67
CA GLY A 16 13.35 0.72 -6.57
C GLY A 16 13.35 2.16 -7.10
N THR A 17 12.26 2.64 -7.72
CA THR A 17 12.15 4.04 -8.20
C THR A 17 10.96 4.78 -7.59
N TRP A 18 9.75 4.22 -7.66
CA TRP A 18 8.54 4.83 -7.08
C TRP A 18 8.33 4.44 -5.62
N TYR A 19 8.91 3.31 -5.22
CA TYR A 19 8.91 2.78 -3.87
C TYR A 19 10.15 1.89 -3.66
N PRO A 20 10.54 1.59 -2.41
CA PRO A 20 11.72 0.76 -2.13
C PRO A 20 11.67 -0.60 -2.85
N GLY A 21 12.78 -0.99 -3.47
CA GLY A 21 12.88 -2.29 -4.16
C GLY A 21 13.02 -3.46 -3.20
N GLU A 22 13.58 -3.20 -2.01
CA GLU A 22 13.75 -4.21 -0.97
C GLU A 22 12.44 -4.45 -0.20
N PRO A 23 11.96 -5.70 -0.08
CA PRO A 23 10.68 -6.00 0.57
C PRO A 23 10.59 -5.56 2.04
N SER A 24 11.70 -5.65 2.78
CA SER A 24 11.76 -5.25 4.19
C SER A 24 11.61 -3.73 4.36
N GLU A 25 12.30 -2.96 3.52
CA GLU A 25 12.23 -1.50 3.50
C GLU A 25 10.83 -1.02 3.10
N LEU A 26 10.24 -1.63 2.06
CA LEU A 26 8.89 -1.33 1.62
C LEU A 26 7.86 -1.58 2.73
N ARG A 27 7.98 -2.71 3.44
CA ARG A 27 7.10 -3.04 4.56
C ARG A 27 7.20 -1.99 5.66
N GLN A 28 8.41 -1.68 6.13
CA GLN A 28 8.62 -0.70 7.19
C GLN A 28 8.07 0.68 6.81
N LEU A 29 8.30 1.10 5.56
CA LEU A 29 7.78 2.36 5.04
C LEU A 29 6.24 2.40 5.08
N ILE A 30 5.57 1.37 4.56
CA ILE A 30 4.10 1.28 4.59
C ILE A 30 3.56 1.26 6.02
N GLU A 31 4.18 0.47 6.91
CA GLU A 31 3.79 0.40 8.33
C GLU A 31 3.87 1.77 9.00
N SER A 32 4.94 2.53 8.75
CA SER A 32 5.07 3.89 9.29
C SER A 32 3.96 4.82 8.82
N PHE A 33 3.55 4.74 7.55
CA PHE A 33 2.45 5.54 7.03
C PHE A 33 1.11 5.14 7.66
N LEU A 34 0.85 3.83 7.80
CA LEU A 34 -0.38 3.33 8.42
C LEU A 34 -0.46 3.69 9.91
N GLN A 35 0.67 3.66 10.62
CA GLN A 35 0.73 4.12 12.01
C GLN A 35 0.41 5.61 12.12
N ALA A 36 0.99 6.45 11.27
CA ALA A 36 0.78 7.90 11.26
C ALA A 36 -0.59 8.34 10.73
N ALA A 37 -1.20 7.55 9.85
CA ALA A 37 -2.49 7.86 9.25
C ALA A 37 -3.62 7.98 10.29
N LYS A 38 -4.59 8.83 9.99
CA LYS A 38 -5.79 9.07 10.79
C LYS A 38 -7.03 8.79 9.95
N THR A 39 -7.95 8.02 10.49
CA THR A 39 -9.24 7.74 9.85
C THR A 39 -10.30 8.67 10.44
N PRO A 40 -11.07 9.40 9.61
CA PRO A 40 -12.24 10.09 10.13
C PRO A 40 -13.26 9.07 10.65
N PRO A 41 -14.12 9.43 11.62
CA PRO A 41 -15.24 8.57 11.96
C PRO A 41 -16.17 8.45 10.75
N PHE A 42 -16.54 7.23 10.39
CA PHE A 42 -17.55 6.94 9.38
C PHE A 42 -18.51 5.88 9.93
N GLN A 43 -19.75 5.91 9.46
CA GLN A 43 -20.78 4.94 9.81
C GLN A 43 -21.12 4.10 8.57
N GLY A 44 -21.33 2.81 8.76
CA GLY A 44 -21.64 1.87 7.69
C GLY A 44 -20.41 1.17 7.11
N GLU A 45 -20.62 0.51 5.97
CA GLU A 45 -19.63 -0.33 5.30
C GLU A 45 -18.84 0.46 4.26
N ILE A 46 -17.52 0.28 4.22
CA ILE A 46 -16.68 0.87 3.18
C ILE A 46 -16.76 0.00 1.93
N LEU A 47 -17.42 0.53 0.89
CA LEU A 47 -17.49 -0.13 -0.43
C LEU A 47 -16.26 0.14 -1.31
N GLY A 48 -15.51 1.22 -1.03
CA GLY A 48 -14.33 1.58 -1.81
C GLY A 48 -13.60 2.80 -1.27
N VAL A 49 -12.38 3.01 -1.77
CA VAL A 49 -11.50 4.14 -1.44
C VAL A 49 -10.87 4.72 -2.70
N ILE A 50 -10.51 6.01 -2.65
CA ILE A 50 -9.77 6.69 -3.71
C ILE A 50 -8.42 7.13 -3.13
N VAL A 51 -7.34 6.82 -3.85
CA VAL A 51 -5.96 7.13 -3.41
C VAL A 51 -5.15 7.75 -4.54
N PRO A 52 -4.15 8.59 -4.21
CA PRO A 52 -3.15 9.03 -5.18
C PRO A 52 -2.22 7.88 -5.61
N HIS A 53 -1.54 8.06 -6.73
CA HIS A 53 -0.69 7.02 -7.33
C HIS A 53 0.76 7.48 -7.58
N ALA A 54 1.18 8.63 -7.06
CA ALA A 54 2.57 9.08 -7.17
C ALA A 54 3.52 8.17 -6.35
N GLY A 55 4.83 8.40 -6.49
CA GLY A 55 5.83 7.70 -5.67
C GLY A 55 5.54 7.85 -4.17
N LEU A 56 5.82 6.80 -3.39
CA LEU A 56 5.40 6.70 -1.99
C LEU A 56 5.95 7.82 -1.10
N ILE A 57 7.11 8.40 -1.44
CA ILE A 57 7.66 9.56 -0.75
C ILE A 57 6.74 10.79 -0.82
N TYR A 58 5.97 10.94 -1.90
CA TYR A 58 5.08 12.07 -2.11
C TYR A 58 3.64 11.80 -1.66
N SER A 59 3.16 10.57 -1.89
CA SER A 59 1.73 10.28 -1.73
C SER A 59 1.41 9.10 -0.81
N GLY A 60 2.42 8.45 -0.23
CA GLY A 60 2.25 7.25 0.60
C GLY A 60 1.40 7.53 1.85
N LEU A 61 1.71 8.60 2.59
CA LEU A 61 0.93 8.98 3.77
C LEU A 61 -0.52 9.33 3.43
N THR A 62 -0.75 10.06 2.32
CA THR A 62 -2.10 10.39 1.85
C THR A 62 -2.91 9.13 1.52
N ALA A 63 -2.31 8.17 0.81
CA ALA A 63 -2.95 6.89 0.54
C ALA A 63 -3.23 6.09 1.83
N ALA A 64 -2.33 6.16 2.81
CA ALA A 64 -2.48 5.45 4.08
C ALA A 64 -3.69 5.92 4.90
N HIS A 65 -4.11 7.19 4.81
CA HIS A 65 -5.36 7.64 5.44
C HIS A 65 -6.58 6.85 4.97
N ALA A 66 -6.63 6.51 3.68
CA ALA A 66 -7.72 5.73 3.10
C ALA A 66 -7.56 4.23 3.41
N PHE A 67 -6.35 3.68 3.22
CA PHE A 67 -6.11 2.25 3.49
C PHE A 67 -6.29 1.88 4.96
N LYS A 68 -5.94 2.77 5.90
CA LYS A 68 -6.16 2.53 7.34
C LYS A 68 -7.63 2.33 7.67
N ALA A 69 -8.55 2.94 6.92
CA ALA A 69 -9.99 2.75 7.13
C ALA A 69 -10.45 1.32 6.79
N LEU A 70 -9.67 0.58 5.99
CA LEU A 70 -9.93 -0.82 5.64
C LEU A 70 -9.30 -1.81 6.62
N ILE A 71 -8.41 -1.34 7.49
CA ILE A 71 -7.80 -2.13 8.56
C ILE A 71 -8.77 -2.03 9.74
N GLY A 72 -9.67 -3.01 9.85
CA GLY A 72 -10.66 -3.10 10.94
C GLY A 72 -10.03 -3.09 12.33
#